data_AF-A0A939AYT7-F1
#
_entry.id   AF-A0A939AYT7-F1
#
_cell.length_a   1.000
_cell.length_b   1.000
_cell.length_c   1.000
_cell.angle_alpha   90.00
_cell.angle_beta   90.00
_cell.angle_gamma   90.00
#
_symmetry.space_group_name_H-M   'P 1'
#
loop_
_entity.id
_entity.type
_entity.pdbx_description
1 polymer ?
#
loop_
_entity_poly.entity_id
_entity_poly.type
_entity_poly.pdbx_seq_one_letter_code
_entity_poly.pdbx_strand_id
1 'polypeptide(L)' 'MRIKTPQEITLMREGGHLLSRALAAVVEAVRPGRTLRELDAIGERVIREGGGEPSFKGYQSRPQDMPFPSTVCISV' A
#
# COMPACT_ATOMS: atom_id res chain seq x y z
N MET A 1 2.45 19.18 -16.46
CA MET A 1 1.45 18.09 -16.40
C MET A 1 1.82 17.07 -17.48
N ARG A 2 2.05 15.81 -17.13
CA ARG A 2 2.40 14.75 -18.10
C ARG A 2 1.15 13.91 -18.36
N ILE A 3 0.69 13.89 -19.61
CA ILE A 3 -0.45 13.07 -20.03
C ILE A 3 0.00 11.61 -20.11
N LYS A 4 -0.80 10.72 -19.54
CA LYS A 4 -0.50 9.29 -19.53
C LYS A 4 -0.79 8.66 -20.89
N THR A 5 0.03 7.70 -21.29
CA THR A 5 -0.26 6.89 -22.48
C THR A 5 -1.39 5.89 -22.17
N PRO A 6 -2.08 5.36 -23.18
CA PRO A 6 -3.08 4.30 -22.97
C PRO A 6 -2.53 3.10 -22.19
N GLN A 7 -1.27 2.72 -22.42
CA GLN A 7 -0.59 1.65 -21.73
C GLN A 7 -0.36 1.98 -20.24
N GLU A 8 0.11 3.19 -19.93
CA GLU A 8 0.27 3.65 -18.55
C GLU A 8 -1.07 3.67 -17.80
N ILE A 9 -2.16 4.07 -18.47
CA ILE A 9 -3.52 4.05 -17.89
C ILE A 9 -3.97 2.62 -17.56
N THR A 10 -3.70 1.66 -18.44
CA THR A 10 -4.03 0.24 -18.18
C THR A 10 -3.25 -0.29 -16.98
N LEU A 11 -1.94 -0.05 -16.91
CA LEU A 11 -1.11 -0.44 -15.76
C LEU A 11 -1.59 0.21 -14.45
N MET A 12 -1.94 1.49 -14.49
CA MET A 12 -2.49 2.19 -13.33
C MET A 12 -3.82 1.59 -12.87
N ARG A 13 -4.67 1.13 -13.80
CA ARG A 13 -5.94 0.47 -13.47
C ARG A 13 -5.71 -0.86 -12.76
N GLU A 14 -4.81 -1.69 -13.27
CA GLU A 14 -4.44 -2.97 -12.65
C GLU A 14 -3.86 -2.78 -11.25
N GLY A 15 -2.93 -1.83 -11.10
CA GLY A 15 -2.37 -1.45 -9.79
C GLY A 15 -3.44 -0.90 -8.83
N GLY A 16 -4.37 -0.10 -9.33
CA GLY A 16 -5.51 0.41 -8.58
C GLY A 16 -6.43 -0.70 -8.05
N HIS A 17 -6.68 -1.75 -8.84
CA HIS A 17 -7.45 -2.91 -8.38
C HIS A 17 -6.73 -3.66 -7.26
N LEU A 18 -5.41 -3.86 -7.36
CA LEU A 18 -4.63 -4.48 -6.29
C LEU A 18 -4.65 -3.63 -5.01
N LEU A 19 -4.43 -2.32 -5.13
CA LEU A 19 -4.49 -1.39 -4.01
C LEU A 19 -5.86 -1.43 -3.32
N SER A 20 -6.95 -1.44 -4.10
CA SER A 20 -8.30 -1.54 -3.56
C SER A 20 -8.53 -2.84 -2.78
N ARG A 21 -7.99 -3.98 -3.23
CA ARG A 21 -8.08 -5.25 -2.50
C ARG A 21 -7.31 -5.20 -1.19
N ALA A 22 -6.11 -4.62 -1.19
CA ALA A 22 -5.31 -4.46 0.02
C ALA A 22 -6.01 -3.57 1.06
N LEU A 23 -6.56 -2.43 0.62
CA LEU A 23 -7.33 -1.54 1.49
C LEU A 23 -8.56 -2.23 2.08
N ALA A 24 -9.34 -2.93 1.25
CA ALA A 24 -10.52 -3.67 1.72
C ALA A 24 -10.15 -4.72 2.77
N ALA A 25 -9.10 -5.52 2.54
CA ALA A 25 -8.65 -6.52 3.49
C ALA A 25 -8.19 -5.92 4.83
N VAL A 26 -7.55 -4.74 4.81
CA VAL A 26 -7.17 -4.02 6.03
C VAL A 26 -8.41 -3.52 6.78
N VAL A 27 -9.38 -2.93 6.06
CA VAL A 27 -10.64 -2.42 6.67
C VAL A 27 -11.43 -3.55 7.32
N GLU A 28 -11.62 -4.68 6.64
CA GLU A 28 -12.32 -5.86 7.18
C GLU A 28 -11.63 -6.44 8.43
N ALA A 29 -10.33 -6.20 8.58
CA ALA A 29 -9.56 -6.66 9.73
C ALA A 29 -9.65 -5.74 10.95
N VAL A 30 -10.17 -4.52 10.83
CA VAL A 30 -10.25 -3.54 11.92
C VAL A 30 -11.24 -4.03 12.98
N ARG A 31 -10.76 -4.17 14.22
CA ARG A 31 -11.58 -4.51 15.39
C ARG A 31 -10.87 -4.08 16.68
N PRO A 32 -11.60 -3.82 17.79
CA PRO A 32 -11.00 -3.55 19.09
C PRO A 32 -9.98 -4.61 19.49
N GLY A 33 -8.86 -4.17 20.08
CA GLY A 33 -7.76 -5.05 20.50
C GLY A 33 -6.79 -5.48 19.40
N ARG A 34 -7.06 -5.17 18.12
CA ARG A 34 -6.10 -5.38 17.02
C ARG A 34 -5.02 -4.30 17.06
N THR A 35 -3.77 -4.69 16.88
CA THR A 35 -2.64 -3.77 16.75
C THR A 35 -2.52 -3.21 15.33
N LEU A 36 -1.95 -2.01 15.20
CA LEU A 36 -1.68 -1.40 13.90
C LEU A 36 -0.68 -2.22 13.07
N ARG A 37 0.25 -2.92 13.73
CA ARG A 37 1.22 -3.81 13.07
C ARG A 37 0.55 -5.01 12.40
N GLU A 38 -0.49 -5.58 13.02
CA GLU A 38 -1.25 -6.67 12.41
C GLU A 38 -2.02 -6.19 11.18
N LEU A 39 -2.56 -4.97 11.22
CA LEU A 39 -3.23 -4.35 10.07
C LEU A 39 -2.23 -4.09 8.92
N ASP A 40 -1.04 -3.57 9.24
CA ASP A 40 0.02 -3.36 8.25
C ASP A 40 0.45 -4.67 7.58
N ALA A 41 0.63 -5.74 8.35
CA ALA A 41 0.97 -7.06 7.83
C ALA A 41 -0.08 -7.63 6.86
N ILE A 42 -1.36 -7.33 7.07
CA ILE A 42 -2.44 -7.73 6.16
C ILE A 42 -2.33 -6.98 4.84
N GLY A 43 -2.12 -5.67 4.88
CA GLY A 43 -1.91 -4.86 3.68
C GLY A 43 -0.70 -5.32 2.88
N GLU A 44 0.43 -5.56 3.57
CA GLU A 44 1.66 -6.06 2.94
C GLU A 44 1.45 -7.41 2.27
N ARG A 45 0.79 -8.34 2.95
CA ARG A 45 0.52 -9.68 2.42
C ARG A 45 -0.30 -9.60 1.13
N VAL A 46 -1.40 -8.85 1.11
CA VAL A 46 -2.25 -8.73 -0.08
C VAL A 46 -1.51 -8.09 -1.25
N ILE A 47 -0.70 -7.05 -1.00
CA ILE A 47 0.10 -6.40 -2.04
C ILE A 47 1.10 -7.40 -2.64
N ARG A 48 1.85 -8.13 -1.80
CA ARG A 48 2.85 -9.10 -2.25
C ARG A 48 2.24 -10.30 -2.97
N GLU A 49 1.15 -10.87 -2.43
CA GLU A 49 0.41 -11.98 -3.06
C GLU A 49 -0.15 -11.58 -4.43
N GLY A 50 -0.51 -10.30 -4.61
CA GLY A 50 -0.98 -9.75 -5.88
C GLY A 50 0.13 -9.36 -6.85
N GLY A 51 1.40 -9.66 -6.55
CA GLY A 51 2.55 -9.33 -7.40
C GLY A 51 3.00 -7.87 -7.32
N GLY A 52 2.48 -7.09 -6.37
CA GLY A 52 2.87 -5.70 -6.14
C GLY A 52 3.98 -5.56 -5.10
N GLU A 53 4.54 -4.35 -5.02
CA GLU A 53 5.51 -3.95 -4.01
C GLU A 53 4.94 -2.83 -3.14
N PRO A 54 5.08 -2.88 -1.79
CA PRO A 54 4.65 -1.82 -0.89
C PRO A 54 5.34 -0.48 -1.20
N SER A 55 4.62 0.48 -1.79
CA SER A 55 5.22 1.73 -2.24
C SER A 55 5.74 2.63 -1.10
N PHE A 56 5.20 2.49 0.11
CA PHE A 56 5.64 3.27 1.27
C PHE A 56 6.77 2.60 2.05
N LYS A 57 6.89 1.27 2.02
CA LYS A 57 7.86 0.58 2.88
C LYS A 57 9.28 0.84 2.37
N GLY A 58 10.09 1.50 3.17
CA GLY A 58 11.43 1.95 2.78
C GLY A 58 11.43 3.25 1.96
N TYR A 59 10.28 3.88 1.73
CA TYR A 59 10.21 5.15 1.01
C TYR A 59 10.94 6.26 1.77
N GLN A 60 11.78 7.00 1.05
CA GLN A 60 12.52 8.17 1.55
C GLN A 60 12.36 9.32 0.54
N SER A 61 12.02 10.51 1.02
CA SER A 61 11.95 11.69 0.17
C SER A 61 13.34 12.32 -0.03
N ARG A 62 14.20 12.26 1.00
CA ARG A 62 15.59 12.73 0.96
C ARG A 62 16.53 11.67 1.55
N PRO A 63 17.82 11.66 1.17
CA PRO A 63 18.79 10.67 1.68
C PRO A 63 18.95 10.66 3.21
N GLN A 64 18.75 11.82 3.85
CA GLN A 64 18.83 11.96 5.32
C GLN A 64 17.55 11.56 6.06
N ASP A 65 16.45 11.34 5.35
CA ASP A 65 15.17 11.01 5.99
C ASP A 65 15.21 9.58 6.51
N MET A 66 14.59 9.33 7.67
CA MET A 66 14.33 7.95 8.09
C MET A 66 13.37 7.30 7.08
N PRO A 67 13.69 6.11 6.52
CA PRO A 67 12.77 5.41 5.64
C PRO A 67 11.44 5.15 6.33
N PHE A 68 10.34 5.35 5.60
CA PHE A 68 9.03 5.03 6.13
C PHE A 68 8.95 3.51 6.41
N PRO A 69 8.57 3.09 7.64
CA PRO A 69 8.86 1.73 8.10
C PRO A 69 7.80 0.68 7.70
N SER A 70 6.65 1.12 7.18
CA SER A 70 5.45 0.28 7.05
C SER A 70 4.89 0.28 5.63
N THR A 71 3.96 -0.62 5.34
CA THR A 71 3.28 -0.72 4.05
C THR A 71 2.12 0.28 3.93
N VAL A 72 1.40 0.53 5.03
CA VAL A 72 0.28 1.48 5.08
C VAL A 72 0.45 2.51 6.19
N CYS A 73 -0.07 3.72 5.95
CA CYS A 73 -0.26 4.71 7.00
C CYS A 73 -1.58 4.42 7.71
N ILE A 74 -1.56 4.33 9.03
CA ILE A 74 -2.77 4.22 9.85
C ILE A 74 -2.78 5.41 10.80
N SER A 75 -3.68 6.35 10.54
CA SER A 75 -3.85 7.57 11.32
C SER A 75 -5.10 7.43 12.20
N VAL A 76 -4.92 7.58 13.51
CA VAL A 76 -5.98 7.47 14.53
C VAL A 76 -6.46 8.84 14.99
#